data_AF-B8BFQ7-F1
#
_entry.id   AF-B8BFQ7-F1
#
_cell.length_a   1.000
_cell.length_b   1.000
_cell.length_c   1.000
_cell.angle_alpha   90.00
_cell.angle_beta   90.00
_cell.angle_gamma   90.00
#
_symmetry.space_group_name_H-M   'P 1'
#
loop_
_entity.id
_entity.type
_entity.pdbx_description
1 polymer ?
#
loop_
_entity_poly.entity_id
_entity_poly.type
_entity_poly.pdbx_seq_one_letter_code
_entity_poly.pdbx_strand_id
1 'polypeptide(L)'
;MGKETLAVVEPPPPDALALYGRSSIQLMASPDGALGLAVMDVFSLQLWAREAGGADGVASTSSWVLLKSIDLDVFAPMPLPCAGGRVILVPPVRLLGVDEGGISAFIWTIEGIFMLHLEDEMLMKKVAASRVVDFVYPYSSVYVAVMAGGGGEGEDAGAVHGSGRL
;
A
#
# COMPACT_ATOMS: atom_id res chain seq x y z
N MET A 1 6.55 -20.72 -32.33
CA MET A 1 7.11 -19.46 -31.80
C MET A 1 5.95 -18.48 -31.67
N GLY A 2 5.33 -18.38 -30.50
CA GLY A 2 4.22 -17.46 -30.25
C GLY A 2 4.73 -16.02 -30.23
N LYS A 3 4.00 -15.10 -30.85
CA LYS A 3 4.35 -13.68 -30.88
C LYS A 3 3.86 -13.04 -29.58
N GLU A 4 4.75 -12.87 -28.62
CA GLU A 4 4.45 -12.04 -27.45
C GLU A 4 4.28 -10.59 -27.91
N THR A 5 3.13 -9.99 -27.61
CA THR A 5 2.82 -8.60 -27.93
C THR A 5 2.59 -7.86 -26.62
N LEU A 6 3.33 -6.79 -26.40
CA LEU A 6 3.12 -5.92 -25.24
C LEU A 6 1.93 -4.99 -25.54
N ALA A 7 0.95 -4.97 -24.63
CA ALA A 7 -0.15 -4.02 -24.69
C ALA A 7 0.31 -2.68 -24.08
N VAL A 8 -0.06 -1.57 -24.71
CA VAL A 8 0.13 -0.23 -24.14
C VAL A 8 -0.84 -0.07 -22.97
N VAL A 9 -0.31 0.19 -21.78
CA VAL A 9 -1.09 0.49 -20.57
C VAL A 9 -1.14 2.00 -20.40
N GLU A 10 -2.33 2.54 -20.12
CA GLU A 10 -2.46 3.97 -19.80
C GLU A 10 -1.62 4.32 -18.56
N PRO A 11 -0.94 5.48 -18.59
CA PRO A 11 -0.12 5.90 -17.46
C PRO A 11 -0.98 6.06 -16.20
N PRO A 12 -0.40 5.85 -15.01
CA PRO A 12 -1.06 6.16 -13.75
C PRO A 12 -1.45 7.65 -13.69
N PRO A 13 -2.37 8.04 -12.77
CA PRO A 13 -2.91 9.39 -12.70
C PRO A 13 -1.83 10.50 -12.84
N PRO A 14 -2.03 11.52 -13.70
CA PRO A 14 -0.98 12.43 -14.17
C PRO A 14 -0.19 13.17 -13.07
N ASP A 15 -0.82 13.41 -11.93
CA ASP A 15 -0.25 14.25 -10.85
C ASP A 15 0.53 13.43 -9.81
N ALA A 16 0.42 12.10 -9.85
CA ALA A 16 1.06 11.19 -8.90
C ALA A 16 2.60 11.27 -8.92
N LEU A 17 3.18 11.65 -10.06
CA LEU A 17 4.63 11.68 -10.28
C LEU A 17 5.27 13.05 -10.03
N ALA A 18 4.46 14.13 -9.98
CA ALA A 18 4.96 15.49 -10.11
C ALA A 18 5.53 16.09 -8.81
N LEU A 19 5.09 15.63 -7.63
CA LEU A 19 5.43 16.30 -6.37
C LEU A 19 6.46 15.58 -5.48
N TYR A 20 6.62 14.26 -5.60
CA TYR A 20 7.34 13.46 -4.57
C TYR A 20 8.36 12.44 -5.08
N GLY A 21 8.68 12.46 -6.38
CA GLY A 21 9.67 11.54 -6.96
C GLY A 21 9.21 10.07 -6.93
N ARG A 22 10.17 9.14 -7.03
CA ARG A 22 9.90 7.68 -7.21
C ARG A 22 9.12 6.99 -6.08
N SER A 23 8.95 7.60 -4.91
CA SER A 23 8.35 6.98 -3.72
C SER A 23 6.88 7.35 -3.48
N SER A 24 6.22 8.05 -4.41
CA SER A 24 4.79 8.39 -4.26
C SER A 24 3.84 7.31 -4.76
N ILE A 25 4.32 6.30 -5.48
CA ILE A 25 3.46 5.28 -6.11
C ILE A 25 3.91 3.89 -5.70
N GLN A 26 2.97 3.05 -5.28
CA GLN A 26 3.16 1.62 -5.00
C GLN A 26 2.09 0.79 -5.70
N LEU A 27 2.46 -0.43 -6.11
CA LEU A 27 1.53 -1.41 -6.65
C LEU A 27 0.86 -2.16 -5.50
N MET A 28 -0.40 -2.55 -5.70
CA MET A 28 -1.16 -3.39 -4.77
C MET A 28 -2.24 -4.16 -5.54
N ALA A 29 -2.84 -5.18 -4.93
CA ALA A 29 -4.10 -5.71 -5.42
C ALA A 29 -5.25 -4.71 -5.18
N SER A 30 -6.17 -4.58 -6.13
CA SER A 30 -7.46 -3.95 -5.85
C SER A 30 -8.41 -4.92 -5.12
N PRO A 31 -9.50 -4.45 -4.49
CA PRO A 31 -10.43 -5.30 -3.74
C PRO A 31 -11.05 -6.45 -4.55
N ASP A 32 -11.09 -6.34 -5.87
CA ASP A 32 -11.56 -7.37 -6.81
C ASP A 32 -10.43 -8.30 -7.32
N GLY A 33 -9.21 -8.14 -6.82
CA GLY A 33 -8.02 -8.89 -7.24
C GLY A 33 -7.40 -8.39 -8.55
N ALA A 34 -7.89 -7.29 -9.12
CA ALA A 34 -7.25 -6.65 -10.26
C ALA A 34 -6.01 -5.82 -9.86
N LEU A 35 -5.42 -5.14 -10.83
CA LEU A 35 -4.23 -4.30 -10.60
C LEU A 35 -4.65 -2.99 -9.91
N GLY A 36 -4.07 -2.72 -8.74
CA GLY A 36 -4.26 -1.50 -7.98
C GLY A 36 -3.01 -0.64 -7.86
N LEU A 37 -3.21 0.64 -7.54
CA LEU A 37 -2.15 1.60 -7.21
C LEU A 37 -2.48 2.36 -5.94
N ALA A 38 -1.48 2.52 -5.09
CA ALA A 38 -1.48 3.48 -4.00
C ALA A 38 -0.64 4.69 -4.41
N VAL A 39 -1.22 5.88 -4.34
CA VAL A 39 -0.61 7.16 -4.71
C VAL A 39 -0.63 8.09 -3.52
N MET A 40 0.53 8.66 -3.18
CA MET A 40 0.67 9.71 -2.17
C MET A 40 0.64 11.08 -2.85
N ASP A 41 -0.39 11.86 -2.52
CA ASP A 41 -0.55 13.25 -2.93
C ASP A 41 -0.57 14.16 -1.70
N VAL A 42 0.60 14.66 -1.31
CA VAL A 42 0.85 15.58 -0.20
C VAL A 42 0.48 15.00 1.17
N PHE A 43 -0.81 15.04 1.51
CA PHE A 43 -1.41 14.47 2.71
C PHE A 43 -2.60 13.57 2.37
N SER A 44 -2.71 13.11 1.13
CA SER A 44 -3.77 12.24 0.67
C SER A 44 -3.17 10.95 0.16
N LEU A 45 -3.49 9.83 0.80
CA LEU A 45 -3.21 8.50 0.27
C LEU A 45 -4.40 8.04 -0.55
N GLN A 46 -4.22 7.97 -1.85
CA GLN A 46 -5.25 7.61 -2.83
C GLN A 46 -5.06 6.18 -3.32
N LEU A 47 -6.12 5.38 -3.28
CA LEU A 47 -6.16 4.00 -3.73
C LEU A 47 -6.95 3.91 -5.02
N TRP A 48 -6.31 3.40 -6.07
CA TRP A 48 -6.85 3.30 -7.41
C TRP A 48 -6.93 1.84 -7.86
N ALA A 49 -7.95 1.50 -8.64
CA ALA A 49 -8.06 0.22 -9.34
C ALA A 49 -7.99 0.44 -10.85
N ARG A 50 -7.39 -0.52 -11.55
CA ARG A 50 -7.44 -0.59 -13.00
C ARG A 50 -8.73 -1.28 -13.43
N GLU A 51 -9.58 -0.56 -14.13
CA GLU A 51 -10.76 -1.14 -14.74
C GLU A 51 -10.39 -1.81 -16.07
N ALA A 52 -10.88 -3.02 -16.29
CA ALA A 52 -10.67 -3.71 -17.55
C ALA A 52 -11.55 -3.07 -18.63
N GLY A 53 -10.93 -2.64 -19.74
CA GLY A 53 -11.68 -2.17 -20.91
C GLY A 53 -12.64 -3.25 -21.39
N GLY A 54 -13.89 -2.85 -21.69
CA GLY A 54 -14.99 -3.74 -22.02
C GLY A 54 -14.73 -4.75 -23.13
N ALA A 55 -15.63 -5.73 -23.25
CA ALA A 55 -15.55 -6.98 -24.02
C ALA A 55 -15.22 -6.87 -25.53
N ASP A 56 -15.05 -5.68 -26.09
CA ASP A 56 -14.93 -5.44 -27.53
C ASP A 56 -13.47 -5.51 -28.05
N GLY A 57 -12.54 -6.04 -27.24
CA GLY A 57 -11.18 -6.38 -27.70
C GLY A 57 -10.29 -5.18 -28.09
N VAL A 58 -10.77 -3.95 -27.91
CA VAL A 58 -9.94 -2.75 -28.02
C VAL A 58 -9.27 -2.54 -26.67
N ALA A 59 -8.02 -2.99 -26.57
CA ALA A 59 -7.16 -2.89 -25.40
C ALA A 59 -6.84 -1.44 -24.93
N SER A 60 -7.50 -0.41 -25.49
CA SER A 60 -7.16 1.01 -25.36
C SER A 60 -8.08 1.80 -24.41
N THR A 61 -8.84 1.15 -23.52
CA THR A 61 -9.73 1.85 -22.58
C THR A 61 -9.61 1.35 -21.14
N SER A 62 -8.46 0.81 -20.74
CA SER A 62 -8.24 0.49 -19.32
C SER A 62 -8.03 1.78 -18.52
N SER A 63 -9.10 2.31 -17.92
CA SER A 63 -9.05 3.51 -17.09
C SER A 63 -8.70 3.19 -15.64
N TRP A 64 -8.03 4.14 -14.98
CA TRP A 64 -7.84 4.12 -13.53
C TRP A 64 -9.05 4.75 -12.83
N VAL A 65 -9.59 4.06 -11.82
CA VAL A 65 -10.71 4.55 -11.01
C VAL A 65 -10.26 4.72 -9.57
N LEU A 66 -10.52 5.90 -8.98
CA LEU A 66 -10.24 6.18 -7.58
C LEU A 66 -11.25 5.43 -6.71
N LEU A 67 -10.77 4.51 -5.88
CA LEU A 67 -11.60 3.72 -4.96
C LEU A 67 -11.76 4.39 -3.61
N LYS A 68 -10.65 4.88 -3.05
CA LYS A 68 -10.61 5.44 -1.71
C LYS A 68 -9.55 6.53 -1.64
N SER A 69 -9.84 7.59 -0.91
CA SER A 69 -8.88 8.62 -0.54
C SER A 69 -8.84 8.74 0.97
N ILE A 70 -7.64 8.76 1.52
CA ILE A 70 -7.36 8.74 2.95
C ILE A 70 -6.64 10.05 3.30
N ASP A 71 -7.24 10.82 4.21
CA ASP A 71 -6.71 12.09 4.68
C ASP A 71 -5.65 11.89 5.77
N LEU A 72 -4.50 12.52 5.60
CA LEU A 72 -3.32 12.50 6.45
C LEU A 72 -2.96 13.91 6.96
N ASP A 73 -3.90 14.85 6.93
CA ASP A 73 -3.74 16.23 7.42
C ASP A 73 -3.38 16.31 8.90
N VAL A 74 -3.58 15.24 9.67
CA VAL A 74 -3.02 15.11 11.03
C VAL A 74 -1.49 15.26 11.07
N PHE A 75 -0.81 15.00 9.95
CA PHE A 75 0.63 15.21 9.77
C PHE A 75 0.97 16.52 9.07
N ALA A 76 -0.01 17.36 8.78
CA ALA A 76 0.25 18.69 8.28
C ALA A 76 1.18 19.43 9.24
N PRO A 77 2.27 20.05 8.76
CA PRO A 77 3.13 20.83 9.61
C PRO A 77 2.27 21.92 10.24
N MET A 78 2.23 21.94 11.57
CA MET A 78 1.73 23.11 12.29
C MET A 78 2.49 24.33 11.77
N PRO A 79 1.84 25.51 11.62
CA PRO A 79 2.54 26.74 11.30
C PRO A 79 3.46 27.11 12.47
N LEU A 80 4.63 26.49 12.51
CA LEU A 80 5.72 26.86 13.39
C LEU A 80 6.34 28.11 12.77
N PRO A 81 6.56 29.20 13.53
CA PRO A 81 7.35 30.31 13.05
C PRO A 81 8.79 29.82 12.85
N CYS A 82 9.08 29.29 11.67
CA CYS A 82 10.44 28.95 11.27
C CYS A 82 11.24 30.25 11.22
N ALA A 83 12.15 30.44 12.18
CA ALA A 83 13.10 31.53 12.14
C ALA A 83 13.84 31.49 10.79
N GLY A 84 13.52 32.42 9.90
CA GLY A 84 14.16 32.57 8.59
C GLY A 84 13.34 32.16 7.36
N GLY A 85 12.03 31.87 7.47
CA GLY A 85 11.13 31.81 6.30
C GLY A 85 11.47 30.75 5.25
N ARG A 86 12.26 29.73 5.60
CA ARG A 86 12.63 28.65 4.68
C ARG A 86 11.52 27.62 4.59
N VAL A 87 11.03 27.41 3.37
CA VAL A 87 10.02 26.43 2.98
C VAL A 87 10.60 25.02 3.09
N ILE A 88 9.85 24.09 3.66
CA ILE A 88 10.23 22.68 3.76
C ILE A 88 10.29 22.09 2.34
N LEU A 89 11.49 21.70 1.89
CA LEU A 89 11.76 21.07 0.59
C LEU A 89 11.52 19.55 0.58
N VAL A 90 11.09 18.96 1.70
CA VAL A 90 10.86 17.53 1.87
C VAL A 90 9.37 17.25 2.05
N PRO A 91 8.78 16.24 1.37
CA PRO A 91 7.47 15.72 1.71
C PRO A 91 7.27 15.57 3.22
N PRO A 92 6.24 16.18 3.80
CA PRO A 92 5.89 15.96 5.20
C PRO A 92 5.49 14.50 5.47
N VAL A 93 4.95 13.81 4.45
CA VAL A 93 4.64 12.38 4.46
C VAL A 93 5.19 11.71 3.19
N ARG A 94 5.81 10.53 3.33
CA ARG A 94 6.20 9.66 2.20
C ARG A 94 5.57 8.28 2.33
N LEU A 95 5.16 7.70 1.21
CA LEU A 95 4.76 6.30 1.15
C LEU A 95 6.02 5.42 1.10
N LEU A 96 6.17 4.50 2.04
CA LEU A 96 7.31 3.58 2.11
C LEU A 96 7.03 2.23 1.46
N GLY A 97 5.77 1.81 1.44
CA GLY A 97 5.34 0.53 0.91
C GLY A 97 3.88 0.23 1.21
N VAL A 98 3.31 -0.68 0.44
CA VAL A 98 1.96 -1.22 0.62
C VAL A 98 2.07 -2.74 0.55
N ASP A 99 1.31 -3.45 1.37
CA ASP A 99 1.28 -4.92 1.27
C ASP A 99 0.63 -5.38 -0.03
N GLU A 100 0.98 -6.59 -0.44
CA GLU A 100 0.53 -7.18 -1.71
C GLU A 100 -1.01 -7.22 -1.83
N GLY A 101 -1.71 -7.46 -0.71
CA GLY A 101 -3.17 -7.48 -0.65
C GLY A 101 -3.82 -6.10 -0.58
N GLY A 102 -3.05 -5.02 -0.42
CA GLY A 102 -3.59 -3.66 -0.31
C GLY A 102 -4.36 -3.40 0.99
N ILE A 103 -4.09 -4.18 2.04
CA ILE A 103 -4.73 -4.10 3.36
C ILE A 103 -4.06 -3.03 4.23
N SER A 104 -2.75 -2.82 4.08
CA SER A 104 -1.92 -2.00 4.95
C SER A 104 -0.88 -1.21 4.16
N ALA A 105 -0.73 0.06 4.52
CA ALA A 105 0.31 0.94 3.99
C ALA A 105 1.27 1.38 5.10
N PHE A 106 2.52 1.62 4.73
CA PHE A 106 3.54 2.19 5.61
C PHE A 106 3.90 3.58 5.12
N ILE A 107 3.82 4.56 6.01
CA ILE A 107 4.23 5.93 5.71
C ILE A 107 5.35 6.37 6.64
N TRP A 108 6.24 7.19 6.10
CA TRP A 108 7.23 7.94 6.86
C TRP A 108 6.71 9.35 7.10
N THR A 109 6.90 9.84 8.33
CA THR A 109 6.70 11.24 8.71
C THR A 109 7.86 11.70 9.58
N ILE A 110 7.91 12.98 9.93
CA ILE A 110 8.89 13.49 10.89
C ILE A 110 8.74 12.85 12.28
N GLU A 111 7.55 12.38 12.63
CA GLU A 111 7.29 11.72 13.91
C GLU A 111 7.75 10.26 13.93
N GLY A 112 7.93 9.63 12.78
CA GLY A 112 8.39 8.25 12.64
C GLY A 112 7.65 7.51 11.53
N ILE A 113 7.64 6.18 11.62
CA ILE A 113 6.96 5.32 10.64
C ILE A 113 5.63 4.86 11.22
N PHE A 114 4.58 4.99 10.42
CA PHE A 114 3.23 4.59 10.75
C PHE A 114 2.75 3.52 9.78
N MET A 115 2.07 2.52 10.34
CA MET A 115 1.26 1.56 9.61
C MET A 115 -0.18 2.05 9.60
N LEU A 116 -0.83 2.00 8.43
CA LEU A 116 -2.23 2.36 8.22
C LEU A 116 -2.97 1.11 7.78
N HIS A 117 -4.05 0.76 8.47
CA HIS A 117 -5.02 -0.21 7.97
C HIS A 117 -5.93 0.47 6.95
N LEU A 118 -5.94 0.00 5.71
CA LEU A 118 -6.66 0.56 4.58
C LEU A 118 -8.12 0.11 4.47
N GLU A 119 -8.50 -1.04 5.03
CA GLU A 119 -9.89 -1.55 5.01
C GLU A 119 -10.76 -0.90 6.11
N ASP A 120 -10.24 -0.82 7.34
CA ASP A 120 -10.95 -0.27 8.49
C ASP A 120 -11.05 1.28 8.49
N GLU A 121 -11.84 1.83 9.41
CA GLU A 121 -11.85 3.25 9.79
C GLU A 121 -10.47 3.67 10.33
N MET A 122 -9.52 3.94 9.44
CA MET A 122 -8.19 4.50 9.68
C MET A 122 -7.53 4.10 11.01
N LEU A 123 -7.31 2.80 11.20
CA LEU A 123 -6.44 2.36 12.29
C LEU A 123 -4.99 2.68 11.92
N MET A 124 -4.47 3.75 12.52
CA MET A 124 -3.10 4.19 12.37
C MET A 124 -2.28 3.81 13.61
N LYS A 125 -1.14 3.16 13.39
CA LYS A 125 -0.23 2.75 14.45
C LYS A 125 1.19 3.17 14.15
N LYS A 126 1.84 3.86 15.09
CA LYS A 126 3.28 4.11 15.02
C LYS A 126 4.03 2.80 15.25
N VAL A 127 4.84 2.39 14.27
CA VAL A 127 5.59 1.13 14.32
C VAL A 127 7.09 1.34 14.55
N ALA A 128 7.62 2.53 14.23
CA ALA A 128 9.00 2.87 14.53
C ALA A 128 9.19 4.37 14.77
N ALA A 129 10.16 4.73 15.61
CA ALA A 129 10.64 6.10 15.76
C ALA A 129 11.79 6.44 14.79
N SER A 130 12.34 5.44 14.08
CA SER A 130 13.44 5.63 13.14
C SER A 130 13.02 6.51 11.96
N ARG A 131 13.91 7.44 11.58
CA ARG A 131 13.71 8.37 10.46
C ARG A 131 14.52 7.99 9.22
N VAL A 132 15.33 6.94 9.27
CA VAL A 132 16.27 6.55 8.22
C VAL A 132 15.79 5.25 7.55
N VAL A 133 14.65 5.34 6.87
CA VAL A 133 14.09 4.23 6.08
C VAL A 133 13.57 4.81 4.76
N ASP A 134 14.02 4.23 3.66
CA ASP A 134 13.62 4.64 2.31
C ASP A 134 12.46 3.80 1.77
N PHE A 135 12.41 2.51 2.13
CA PHE A 135 11.37 1.58 1.68
C PHE A 135 11.02 0.57 2.77
N VAL A 136 9.76 0.10 2.75
CA VAL A 136 9.29 -1.06 3.51
C VAL A 136 8.72 -2.04 2.50
N TYR A 137 9.12 -3.30 2.58
CA TYR A 137 8.60 -4.38 1.74
C TYR A 137 7.75 -5.31 2.61
N PRO A 138 6.48 -4.94 2.88
CA PRO A 138 5.57 -5.82 3.57
C PRO A 138 5.27 -7.05 2.71
N TYR A 139 5.27 -8.22 3.32
CA TYR A 139 4.95 -9.47 2.66
C TYR A 139 3.97 -10.27 3.52
N SER A 140 3.05 -10.96 2.86
CA SER A 140 2.12 -11.90 3.48
C SER A 140 2.66 -13.31 3.28
N SER A 141 2.96 -14.03 4.36
CA SER A 141 3.32 -15.45 4.28
C SER A 141 2.09 -16.33 4.47
N VAL A 142 1.86 -17.28 3.56
CA VAL A 142 0.81 -18.29 3.73
C VAL A 142 1.42 -19.54 4.36
N TYR A 143 0.93 -19.93 5.54
CA TYR A 143 1.28 -21.23 6.12
C TYR A 143 0.36 -22.30 5.52
N VAL A 144 0.92 -23.18 4.68
CA VAL A 144 0.19 -24.36 4.22
C VAL A 144 0.37 -25.46 5.26
N ALA A 145 -0.66 -25.70 6.06
CA ALA A 145 -0.68 -26.88 6.92
C ALA A 145 -0.69 -28.13 6.04
N VAL A 146 0.39 -28.91 6.07
CA VAL A 146 0.39 -30.25 5.47
C VAL A 146 -0.58 -31.10 6.27
N MET A 147 -1.76 -31.33 5.70
CA MET A 147 -2.67 -32.37 6.19
C MET A 147 -1.97 -33.70 5.94
N ALA A 148 -1.30 -34.22 6.96
CA ALA A 148 -0.75 -35.56 6.95
C ALA A 148 -1.92 -36.55 6.83
N GLY A 149 -2.23 -36.94 5.59
CA GLY A 149 -3.06 -38.09 5.31
C GLY A 149 -2.29 -39.35 5.68
N GLY A 150 -2.56 -39.90 6.86
CA GLY A 150 -2.02 -41.17 7.31
C GLY A 150 -2.61 -41.54 8.66
N GLY A 151 -3.62 -42.39 8.65
CA GLY A 151 -4.43 -42.73 9.82
C GLY A 151 -3.67 -43.39 10.98
N GLY A 152 -4.27 -43.25 12.15
CA GLY A 152 -3.91 -43.93 13.38
C GLY A 152 -4.75 -43.38 14.52
N GLU A 153 -5.72 -44.18 14.99
CA GLU A 153 -6.50 -43.94 16.20
C GLU A 153 -5.60 -43.73 17.42
N GLY A 154 -5.99 -42.82 18.32
CA GLY A 154 -5.41 -42.72 19.66
C GLY A 154 -5.54 -41.32 20.28
N GLU A 155 -6.29 -41.25 21.38
CA GLU A 155 -6.61 -40.09 22.22
C GLU A 155 -5.40 -39.30 22.74
N ASP A 156 -5.51 -37.97 22.81
CA ASP A 156 -5.77 -37.19 24.04
C ASP A 156 -5.20 -35.76 23.93
N ALA A 157 -5.85 -34.85 24.65
CA ALA A 157 -5.88 -33.41 24.57
C ALA A 157 -4.53 -32.68 24.75
N GLY A 158 -4.46 -31.49 24.15
CA GLY A 158 -3.47 -30.48 24.49
C GLY A 158 -3.54 -29.26 23.58
N ALA A 159 -4.34 -28.27 23.96
CA ALA A 159 -4.40 -26.97 23.31
C ALA A 159 -3.01 -26.33 23.23
N VAL A 160 -2.64 -25.77 22.06
CA VAL A 160 -1.61 -24.74 21.99
C VAL A 160 -2.10 -23.59 21.12
N HIS A 161 -2.39 -22.50 21.81
CA HIS A 161 -2.66 -21.17 21.30
C HIS A 161 -1.34 -20.60 20.76
N GLY A 162 -1.18 -20.54 19.43
CA GLY A 162 -0.02 -19.98 18.77
C GLY A 162 -0.28 -18.54 18.33
N SER A 163 -0.18 -17.59 19.27
CA SER A 163 -0.20 -16.15 18.98
C SER A 163 1.13 -15.76 18.32
N GLY A 164 1.13 -15.60 16.99
CA GLY A 164 2.24 -14.99 16.25
C GLY A 164 2.03 -13.48 16.15
N ARG A 165 2.64 -12.74 17.06
CA ARG A 165 2.54 -11.28 17.17
C ARG A 165 3.74 -10.62 16.46
N LEU A 166 3.43 -9.76 15.49
CA LEU A 166 4.15 -8.59 14.93
C LEU A 166 5.67 -8.66 14.76
#